data_AF-A0A2G6C9G1-F1
#
_entry.id   AF-A0A2G6C9G1-F1
#
_cell.length_a   1.000
_cell.length_b   1.000
_cell.length_c   1.000
_cell.angle_alpha   90.00
_cell.angle_beta   90.00
_cell.angle_gamma   90.00
#
_symmetry.space_group_name_H-M   'P 1'
#
loop_
_entity.id
_entity.type
_entity.pdbx_description
1 polymer ?
#
loop_
_entity_poly.entity_id
_entity_poly.type
_entity_poly.pdbx_seq_one_letter_code
_entity_poly.pdbx_strand_id
1 'polypeptide(L)'
;MGYAFKSVEVLEQRDAIIVIFLGYFLIAVYFLYSQSMLSGLYGVIAMTIQTAALIGILHPMPFMNTARAIRHNLRLGGLLLLQCLPLMLLIFFLAPRMPPLFVLPLSPGQAKTGVSDHMTPGDIAQLSQSDDLAFRVTFKGERPPQSQLYWRGLTLNYFDGRSWKQFADDYEFRQLKSHFQSVYQWQPDNVKIKGEAIEYEAIYEKTGQPWLFTLTPATEVYGDVLRGADYRIMATRELHSPTLVQAVSYPNSRRDVKLAKYTQQLALQLPGTGNQRTRQLAKHLYTDANSPQDYIQQVLQRYRNQAFYYTLRPPLLGDTDTIDSFLFGSQRGFCAHYAGSFVFMMRAAGIPARVVAGYQGG
;
A
#
# COMPACT_ATOMS: atom_id res chain seq x y z
N MET A 1 -30.58 -8.40 -15.73
CA MET A 1 -32.05 -8.29 -15.80
C MET A 1 -32.57 -8.03 -17.22
N GLY A 2 -32.10 -7.00 -17.95
CA GLY A 2 -32.58 -6.71 -19.30
C GLY A 2 -32.53 -7.88 -20.31
N TYR A 3 -31.49 -8.72 -20.23
CA TYR A 3 -31.37 -9.95 -21.03
C TYR A 3 -32.54 -10.94 -20.84
N ALA A 4 -33.00 -11.12 -19.59
CA ALA A 4 -34.07 -12.04 -19.26
C ALA A 4 -35.44 -11.53 -19.75
N PHE A 5 -35.64 -10.21 -19.75
CA PHE A 5 -36.85 -9.62 -20.34
C PHE A 5 -36.85 -9.73 -21.87
N LYS A 6 -35.68 -9.61 -22.52
CA LYS A 6 -35.58 -9.78 -23.97
C LYS A 6 -35.92 -11.20 -24.44
N SER A 7 -35.64 -12.22 -23.62
CA SER A 7 -36.06 -13.60 -23.94
C SER A 7 -37.58 -13.83 -23.92
N VAL A 8 -38.35 -12.94 -23.28
CA VAL A 8 -39.83 -13.03 -23.22
C VAL A 8 -40.48 -12.36 -24.45
N GLU A 9 -39.76 -11.47 -25.15
CA GLU A 9 -40.24 -10.76 -26.35
C GLU A 9 -39.82 -11.44 -27.67
N VAL A 10 -39.35 -12.69 -27.63
CA VAL A 10 -38.90 -13.40 -28.85
C VAL A 10 -40.13 -13.86 -29.64
N LEU A 11 -40.46 -13.11 -30.69
CA LEU A 11 -41.58 -13.41 -31.59
C LEU A 11 -41.09 -13.98 -32.93
N GLU A 12 -39.96 -13.49 -33.43
CA GLU A 12 -39.36 -13.92 -34.69
C GLU A 12 -38.04 -14.68 -34.49
N GLN A 13 -37.65 -15.51 -35.47
CA GLN A 13 -36.39 -16.25 -35.46
C GLN A 13 -35.17 -15.31 -35.34
N ARG A 14 -35.27 -14.10 -35.92
CA ARG A 14 -34.26 -13.05 -35.81
C ARG A 14 -34.05 -12.60 -34.36
N ASP A 15 -35.12 -12.48 -33.59
CA ASP A 15 -35.07 -12.02 -32.20
C ASP A 15 -34.37 -13.05 -31.31
N ALA A 16 -34.59 -14.34 -31.60
CA ALA A 16 -33.92 -15.45 -30.91
C ALA A 16 -32.40 -15.43 -31.14
N ILE A 17 -31.96 -15.17 -32.38
CA ILE A 17 -30.54 -15.04 -32.74
C ILE A 17 -29.90 -13.84 -32.02
N ILE A 18 -30.61 -12.70 -31.95
CA ILE A 18 -30.13 -11.49 -31.24
C ILE A 18 -29.94 -11.79 -29.75
N VAL A 19 -30.89 -12.48 -29.11
CA VAL A 19 -30.76 -12.88 -27.70
C VAL A 19 -29.54 -13.76 -27.49
N ILE A 20 -29.26 -14.72 -28.38
CA ILE A 20 -28.08 -15.58 -28.26
C ILE A 20 -26.77 -14.78 -28.39
N PHE A 21 -26.67 -13.85 -29.35
CA PHE A 21 -25.50 -12.99 -29.48
C PHE A 21 -25.30 -12.08 -28.27
N LEU A 22 -26.38 -11.54 -27.71
CA LEU A 22 -26.33 -10.80 -26.47
C LEU A 22 -25.84 -11.69 -25.30
N GLY A 23 -26.21 -12.97 -25.30
CA GLY A 23 -25.72 -13.97 -24.36
C GLY A 23 -24.20 -14.16 -24.44
N TYR A 24 -23.65 -14.30 -25.65
CA TYR A 24 -22.20 -14.35 -25.85
C TYR A 24 -21.50 -13.08 -25.38
N PHE A 25 -22.08 -11.91 -25.66
CA PHE A 25 -21.54 -10.64 -25.21
C PHE A 25 -21.48 -10.56 -23.67
N LEU A 26 -22.52 -11.01 -22.97
CA LEU A 26 -22.54 -11.05 -21.51
C LEU A 26 -21.50 -11.99 -20.92
N ILE A 27 -21.24 -13.14 -21.56
CA ILE A 27 -20.17 -14.06 -21.15
C ILE A 27 -18.81 -13.38 -21.31
N ALA A 28 -18.58 -12.66 -22.43
CA ALA A 28 -17.34 -11.91 -22.64
C ALA A 28 -17.15 -10.81 -21.59
N VAL A 29 -18.20 -10.05 -21.28
CA VAL A 29 -18.17 -9.02 -20.23
C VAL A 29 -17.93 -9.64 -18.86
N TYR A 30 -18.53 -10.79 -18.55
CA TYR A 30 -18.32 -11.48 -17.27
C TYR A 30 -16.84 -11.85 -17.06
N PHE A 31 -16.15 -12.30 -18.10
CA PHE A 31 -14.72 -12.59 -18.04
C PHE A 31 -13.82 -11.36 -17.83
N LEU A 32 -14.32 -10.14 -18.08
CA LEU A 32 -13.59 -8.91 -17.71
C LEU A 32 -13.51 -8.71 -16.19
N TYR A 33 -14.51 -9.20 -15.45
CA TYR A 33 -14.63 -8.98 -14.01
C TYR A 33 -14.18 -10.16 -13.16
N SER A 34 -14.26 -11.39 -13.69
CA SER A 34 -13.92 -12.59 -12.93
C SER A 34 -12.96 -13.52 -13.68
N GLN A 35 -11.83 -13.84 -13.05
CA GLN A 35 -10.77 -14.68 -13.60
C GLN A 35 -10.54 -15.97 -12.78
N SER A 36 -11.51 -16.34 -11.93
CA SER A 36 -11.42 -17.57 -11.13
C SER A 36 -11.60 -18.83 -12.00
N MET A 37 -11.05 -19.96 -11.54
CA MET A 37 -11.24 -21.26 -12.20
C MET A 37 -12.72 -21.65 -12.30
N LEU A 38 -13.52 -21.32 -11.28
CA LEU A 38 -14.97 -21.58 -11.25
C LEU A 38 -15.72 -20.74 -12.31
N SER A 39 -15.30 -19.50 -12.51
CA SER A 39 -15.84 -18.63 -13.56
C SER A 39 -15.53 -19.15 -14.96
N GLY A 40 -14.36 -19.76 -15.16
CA GLY A 40 -14.01 -20.48 -16.38
C GLY A 40 -14.96 -21.63 -16.68
N LEU A 41 -15.19 -22.51 -15.70
CA LEU A 41 -16.12 -23.65 -15.85
C LEU A 41 -17.55 -23.18 -16.15
N TYR A 42 -18.02 -22.17 -15.44
CA TYR A 42 -19.34 -21.57 -15.66
C TYR A 42 -19.47 -20.99 -17.07
N GLY A 43 -18.45 -20.27 -17.55
CA GLY A 43 -18.42 -19.72 -18.90
C GLY A 43 -18.48 -20.80 -19.99
N VAL A 44 -17.74 -21.90 -19.83
CA VAL A 44 -17.77 -23.03 -20.78
C VAL A 44 -19.17 -23.66 -20.84
N ILE A 45 -19.81 -23.88 -19.68
CA ILE A 45 -21.18 -24.40 -19.62
C ILE A 45 -22.16 -23.45 -20.32
N ALA A 46 -22.08 -22.16 -20.02
CA ALA A 46 -22.94 -21.13 -20.61
C ALA A 46 -22.76 -21.03 -22.13
N MET A 47 -21.51 -21.05 -22.63
CA MET A 47 -21.21 -21.04 -24.07
C MET A 47 -21.74 -22.30 -24.76
N THR A 48 -21.64 -23.48 -24.12
CA THR A 48 -22.17 -24.73 -24.68
C THR A 48 -23.68 -24.66 -24.85
N ILE A 49 -24.39 -24.13 -23.85
CA ILE A 49 -25.84 -23.96 -23.88
C ILE A 49 -26.26 -22.96 -24.98
N GLN A 50 -25.57 -21.81 -25.08
CA GLN A 50 -25.83 -20.80 -26.12
C GLN A 50 -25.57 -21.35 -27.53
N THR A 51 -24.50 -22.12 -27.71
CA THR A 51 -24.17 -22.75 -29.00
C THR A 51 -25.22 -23.80 -29.38
N ALA A 52 -25.65 -24.62 -28.41
CA ALA A 52 -26.70 -25.60 -28.63
C ALA A 52 -28.05 -24.96 -28.97
N ALA A 53 -28.39 -23.84 -28.33
CA ALA A 53 -29.58 -23.06 -28.65
C ALA A 53 -29.51 -22.49 -30.09
N LEU A 54 -28.34 -21.98 -30.50
CA LEU A 54 -28.13 -21.46 -31.85
C LEU A 54 -28.30 -22.56 -32.91
N ILE A 55 -27.72 -23.73 -32.68
CA ILE A 55 -27.87 -24.90 -33.57
C ILE A 55 -29.35 -25.30 -33.69
N GLY A 56 -30.08 -25.30 -32.57
CA GLY A 56 -31.51 -25.65 -32.58
C GLY A 56 -32.40 -24.67 -33.35
N ILE A 57 -32.04 -23.38 -33.36
CA ILE A 57 -32.78 -22.34 -34.09
C ILE A 57 -32.45 -22.36 -35.59
N LEU A 58 -31.20 -22.62 -35.95
CA LEU A 58 -30.77 -22.62 -37.34
C LEU A 58 -31.17 -23.91 -38.06
N HIS A 59 -31.06 -25.06 -37.38
CA HIS A 59 -31.32 -26.38 -37.95
C HIS A 59 -32.47 -27.09 -37.20
N PRO A 60 -33.73 -26.69 -37.42
CA PRO A 60 -34.86 -27.40 -36.83
C PRO A 60 -34.97 -28.81 -37.43
N MET A 61 -34.95 -29.83 -36.57
CA MET A 61 -35.04 -31.24 -36.95
C MET A 61 -36.47 -31.75 -36.69
N PRO A 62 -37.37 -31.77 -37.70
CA PRO A 62 -38.81 -32.00 -37.46
C PRO A 62 -39.15 -33.42 -37.00
N PHE A 63 -38.25 -34.38 -37.23
CA PHE A 63 -38.49 -35.82 -37.04
C PHE A 63 -37.92 -36.38 -35.72
N MET A 64 -37.39 -35.54 -34.82
CA MET A 64 -36.85 -35.99 -33.53
C MET A 64 -37.69 -35.52 -32.34
N ASN A 65 -37.84 -36.40 -31.34
CA ASN A 65 -38.39 -36.01 -30.03
C ASN A 65 -37.55 -34.90 -29.39
N THR A 66 -38.20 -33.94 -28.74
CA THR A 66 -37.59 -32.74 -28.13
C THR A 66 -36.38 -33.06 -27.25
N ALA A 67 -36.46 -34.12 -26.41
CA ALA A 67 -35.36 -34.52 -25.54
C ALA A 67 -34.12 -35.04 -26.30
N ARG A 68 -34.32 -35.69 -27.46
CA ARG A 68 -33.22 -36.17 -28.31
C ARG A 68 -32.60 -35.03 -29.09
N ALA A 69 -33.41 -34.09 -29.57
CA ALA A 69 -32.95 -32.88 -30.25
C ALA A 69 -32.05 -32.03 -29.34
N ILE A 70 -32.47 -31.78 -28.09
CA ILE A 70 -31.66 -31.04 -27.10
C ILE A 70 -30.32 -31.74 -26.83
N ARG A 71 -30.34 -33.06 -26.62
CA ARG A 71 -29.11 -33.84 -26.37
C ARG A 71 -28.16 -33.81 -27.56
N HIS A 72 -28.70 -33.88 -28.77
CA HIS A 72 -27.92 -33.80 -30.01
C HIS A 72 -27.26 -32.43 -30.14
N ASN A 73 -28.02 -31.34 -29.94
CA ASN A 73 -27.51 -29.98 -30.04
C ASN A 73 -26.46 -29.66 -28.98
N LEU A 74 -26.64 -30.14 -27.74
CA LEU A 74 -25.62 -29.98 -26.68
C LEU A 74 -24.33 -30.74 -27.00
N ARG A 75 -24.42 -31.95 -27.55
CA ARG A 75 -23.23 -32.72 -27.97
C ARG A 75 -22.48 -32.02 -29.10
N LEU A 76 -23.20 -31.53 -30.12
CA LEU A 76 -22.59 -30.78 -31.22
C LEU A 76 -21.97 -29.46 -30.73
N GLY A 77 -22.68 -28.70 -29.90
CA GLY A 77 -22.14 -27.47 -29.32
C GLY A 77 -20.87 -27.70 -28.50
N GLY A 78 -20.85 -28.75 -27.68
CA GLY A 78 -19.65 -29.14 -26.93
C GLY A 78 -18.49 -29.57 -27.85
N LEU A 79 -18.77 -30.30 -28.93
CA LEU A 79 -17.76 -30.75 -29.88
C LEU A 79 -17.16 -29.57 -30.68
N LEU A 80 -17.97 -28.57 -31.05
CA LEU A 80 -17.49 -27.33 -31.68
C LEU A 80 -16.58 -26.54 -30.74
N LEU A 81 -16.94 -26.41 -29.46
CA LEU A 81 -16.09 -25.76 -28.47
C LEU A 81 -14.76 -26.52 -28.25
N LEU A 82 -14.80 -27.85 -28.28
CA LEU A 82 -13.59 -28.67 -28.20
C LEU A 82 -12.67 -28.42 -29.40
N GLN A 83 -13.23 -28.26 -30.61
CA GLN A 83 -12.47 -27.93 -31.82
C GLN A 83 -11.85 -26.53 -31.79
N CYS A 84 -12.34 -25.62 -30.93
CA CYS A 84 -11.73 -24.32 -30.72
C CYS A 84 -10.50 -24.37 -29.79
N LEU A 85 -10.29 -25.46 -29.02
CA LEU A 85 -9.16 -25.57 -28.10
C LEU A 85 -7.78 -25.50 -28.77
N PRO A 86 -7.51 -26.16 -29.92
CA PRO A 86 -6.22 -26.04 -30.60
C PRO A 86 -5.92 -24.61 -31.04
N LEU A 87 -6.94 -23.90 -31.56
CA LEU A 87 -6.81 -22.50 -31.96
C LEU A 87 -6.56 -21.59 -30.74
N MET A 88 -7.28 -21.83 -29.64
CA MET A 88 -7.06 -21.13 -28.38
C MET A 88 -5.63 -21.32 -27.86
N LEU A 89 -5.13 -22.55 -27.85
CA LEU A 89 -3.77 -22.85 -27.41
C LEU A 89 -2.73 -22.18 -28.31
N LEU A 90 -2.93 -22.21 -29.63
CA LEU A 90 -2.06 -21.54 -30.58
C LEU A 90 -2.01 -20.02 -30.33
N ILE A 91 -3.16 -19.38 -30.15
CA ILE A 91 -3.23 -17.95 -29.81
C ILE A 91 -2.62 -17.68 -28.43
N PHE A 92 -2.83 -18.54 -27.44
CA PHE A 92 -2.28 -18.39 -26.09
C PHE A 92 -0.74 -18.39 -26.06
N PHE A 93 -0.11 -19.23 -26.90
CA PHE A 93 1.35 -19.31 -26.96
C PHE A 93 1.98 -18.28 -27.92
N LEU A 94 1.32 -17.91 -29.03
CA LEU A 94 1.86 -16.92 -29.97
C LEU A 94 1.54 -15.47 -29.62
N ALA A 95 0.39 -15.19 -29.00
CA ALA A 95 -0.02 -13.82 -28.73
C ALA A 95 0.81 -13.23 -27.58
N PRO A 96 1.45 -12.06 -27.78
CA PRO A 96 2.06 -11.35 -26.67
C PRO A 96 0.99 -11.06 -25.62
N ARG A 97 1.33 -11.26 -24.34
CA ARG A 97 0.44 -10.92 -23.22
C ARG A 97 0.31 -9.39 -23.17
N MET A 98 -0.56 -8.85 -24.01
CA MET A 98 -0.83 -7.43 -24.05
C MET A 98 -1.60 -7.05 -22.78
N PRO A 99 -1.16 -6.02 -22.04
CA PRO A 99 -1.99 -5.45 -21.00
C PRO A 99 -3.32 -4.97 -21.60
N PRO A 100 -4.40 -4.88 -20.79
CA PRO A 100 -5.68 -4.41 -21.28
C PRO A 100 -5.52 -3.08 -22.01
N LEU A 101 -5.96 -3.02 -23.28
CA LEU A 101 -5.91 -1.78 -24.08
C LEU A 101 -6.79 -0.67 -23.47
N PHE A 102 -7.73 -1.05 -22.62
CA PHE A 102 -8.61 -0.16 -21.87
C PHE A 102 -8.58 -0.59 -20.40
N VAL A 103 -7.97 0.24 -19.56
CA VAL A 103 -8.01 0.05 -18.10
C VAL A 103 -9.30 0.69 -17.61
N LEU A 104 -10.34 -0.11 -17.35
CA LEU A 104 -11.47 0.36 -16.56
C LEU A 104 -10.99 0.52 -15.11
N PRO A 105 -11.06 1.72 -14.50
CA PRO A 105 -10.65 1.93 -13.13
C PRO A 105 -11.71 1.31 -12.20
N LEU A 106 -11.73 -0.01 -12.10
CA LEU A 106 -12.63 -0.75 -11.25
C LEU A 106 -11.81 -1.76 -10.44
N SER A 107 -11.00 -1.24 -9.53
CA SER A 107 -10.55 -1.87 -8.28
C SER A 107 -9.71 -0.88 -7.45
N PRO A 108 -10.27 -0.26 -6.39
CA PRO A 108 -9.45 0.33 -5.33
C PRO A 108 -8.91 -0.82 -4.48
N GLY A 109 -7.62 -1.17 -4.61
CA GLY A 109 -7.07 -2.22 -3.74
C GLY A 109 -5.70 -2.80 -4.11
N GLN A 110 -5.22 -2.65 -5.35
CA GLN A 110 -3.81 -2.92 -5.63
C GLN A 110 -3.02 -1.63 -5.48
N ALA A 111 -2.71 -1.30 -4.22
CA ALA A 111 -1.70 -0.30 -3.91
C ALA A 111 -0.39 -0.74 -4.56
N LYS A 112 0.11 0.05 -5.51
CA LYS A 112 1.45 -0.13 -6.07
C LYS A 112 2.49 0.10 -4.98
N THR A 113 3.62 -0.60 -5.13
CA THR A 113 4.92 -0.40 -4.48
C THR A 113 5.15 1.04 -3.99
N GLY A 114 5.10 1.24 -2.66
CA GLY A 114 5.31 2.54 -2.01
C GLY A 114 5.36 2.41 -0.48
N VAL A 115 5.76 3.50 0.21
CA VAL A 115 5.78 3.51 1.69
C VAL A 115 4.34 3.41 2.24
N SER A 116 4.08 2.42 3.08
CA SER A 116 2.80 2.17 3.76
C SER A 116 2.66 2.91 5.08
N ASP A 117 1.42 3.05 5.54
CA ASP A 117 1.02 3.61 6.85
C ASP A 117 1.28 2.66 8.04
N HIS A 118 1.82 1.48 7.76
CA HIS A 118 2.29 0.51 8.73
C HIS A 118 3.69 0.00 8.34
N MET A 119 4.44 -0.46 9.33
CA MET A 119 5.78 -1.02 9.22
C MET A 119 5.87 -2.26 10.10
N THR A 120 5.85 -3.42 9.47
CA THR A 120 6.16 -4.71 10.11
C THR A 120 7.59 -5.13 9.76
N PRO A 121 8.31 -5.80 10.68
CA PRO A 121 9.55 -6.48 10.30
C PRO A 121 9.32 -7.42 9.10
N GLY A 122 9.86 -7.06 7.94
CA GLY A 122 9.70 -7.76 6.66
C GLY A 122 9.21 -6.87 5.51
N ASP A 123 8.32 -5.91 5.77
CA ASP A 123 7.60 -5.15 4.71
C ASP A 123 8.54 -4.26 3.88
N ILE A 124 9.40 -3.48 4.54
CA ILE A 124 10.29 -2.53 3.84
C ILE A 124 11.38 -3.24 3.03
N ALA A 125 11.73 -4.50 3.37
CA ALA A 125 12.69 -5.27 2.58
C ALA A 125 12.19 -5.54 1.15
N GLN A 126 10.87 -5.63 0.95
CA GLN A 126 10.25 -5.75 -0.38
C GLN A 126 10.28 -4.41 -1.12
N LEU A 127 10.02 -3.28 -0.43
CA LEU A 127 10.08 -1.95 -1.05
C LEU A 127 11.49 -1.60 -1.53
N SER A 128 12.53 -1.95 -0.74
CA SER A 128 13.94 -1.74 -1.11
C SER A 128 14.40 -2.57 -2.32
N GLN A 129 13.59 -3.52 -2.80
CA GLN A 129 13.88 -4.35 -3.98
C GLN A 129 13.15 -3.86 -5.22
N SER A 130 12.33 -2.80 -5.12
CA SER A 130 11.69 -2.17 -6.28
C SER A 130 12.55 -1.02 -6.81
N ASP A 131 12.72 -0.99 -8.13
CA ASP A 131 13.36 0.10 -8.88
C ASP A 131 12.34 1.14 -9.40
N ASP A 132 11.09 1.07 -8.94
CA ASP A 132 10.04 2.01 -9.33
C ASP A 132 10.36 3.42 -8.83
N LEU A 133 10.19 4.42 -9.71
CA LEU A 133 10.39 5.82 -9.37
C LEU A 133 9.34 6.29 -8.36
N ALA A 134 9.78 6.72 -7.17
CA ALA A 134 8.88 7.30 -6.16
C ALA A 134 8.57 8.78 -6.45
N PHE A 135 9.61 9.60 -6.57
CA PHE A 135 9.51 11.03 -6.89
C PHE A 135 10.86 11.58 -7.37
N ARG A 136 10.83 12.75 -8.01
CA ARG A 136 12.03 13.50 -8.44
C ARG A 136 12.08 14.84 -7.73
N VAL A 137 13.28 15.32 -7.43
CA VAL A 137 13.47 16.63 -6.79
C VAL A 137 14.47 17.48 -7.54
N THR A 138 14.11 18.74 -7.76
CA THR A 138 14.96 19.78 -8.30
C THR A 138 15.18 20.84 -7.23
N PHE A 139 16.43 21.04 -6.82
CA PHE A 139 16.79 22.11 -5.89
C PHE A 139 16.98 23.42 -6.66
N LYS A 140 16.52 24.54 -6.09
CA LYS A 140 16.79 25.86 -6.68
C LYS A 140 18.24 26.32 -6.43
N GLY A 141 18.84 25.86 -5.34
CA GLY A 141 20.22 26.17 -4.94
C GLY A 141 21.13 24.95 -4.95
N GLU A 142 22.18 25.00 -4.14
CA GLU A 142 23.11 23.87 -3.99
C GLU A 142 22.39 22.64 -3.41
N ARG A 143 22.65 21.48 -4.02
CA ARG A 143 22.08 20.22 -3.56
C ARG A 143 22.73 19.80 -2.23
N PRO A 144 21.95 19.55 -1.17
CA PRO A 144 22.49 19.06 0.11
C PRO A 144 23.21 17.71 -0.04
N PRO A 145 24.18 17.40 0.85
CA PRO A 145 24.85 16.11 0.86
C PRO A 145 23.87 14.96 1.13
N GLN A 146 24.18 13.77 0.61
CA GLN A 146 23.32 12.58 0.70
C GLN A 146 22.87 12.25 2.15
N SER A 147 23.74 12.48 3.13
CA SER A 147 23.46 12.26 4.55
C SER A 147 22.41 13.22 5.15
N GLN A 148 22.06 14.30 4.45
CA GLN A 148 21.03 15.25 4.88
C GLN A 148 19.70 15.06 4.14
N LEU A 149 19.67 14.24 3.09
CA LEU A 149 18.48 13.98 2.26
C LEU A 149 17.55 12.95 2.92
N TYR A 150 17.01 13.28 4.09
CA TYR A 150 15.97 12.50 4.77
C TYR A 150 14.59 13.03 4.38
N TRP A 151 13.95 12.34 3.43
CA TRP A 151 12.62 12.65 2.91
C TRP A 151 11.55 12.06 3.80
N ARG A 152 11.04 12.86 4.74
CA ARG A 152 9.99 12.47 5.69
C ARG A 152 8.65 12.36 4.98
N GLY A 153 7.99 11.21 5.07
CA GLY A 153 6.60 11.04 4.64
C GLY A 153 5.65 10.79 5.80
N LEU A 154 5.91 9.71 6.54
CA LEU A 154 4.99 9.17 7.54
C LEU A 154 5.61 9.13 8.94
N THR A 155 4.73 9.09 9.93
CA THR A 155 5.06 8.98 11.35
C THR A 155 4.23 7.85 11.91
N LEU A 156 4.90 6.85 12.44
CA LEU A 156 4.26 5.67 13.00
C LEU A 156 4.35 5.77 14.52
N ASN A 157 3.23 6.17 15.14
CA ASN A 157 3.16 6.40 16.58
C ASN A 157 2.59 5.21 17.35
N TYR A 158 1.84 4.33 16.71
CA TYR A 158 1.20 3.21 17.40
C TYR A 158 2.03 1.94 17.24
N PHE A 159 2.31 1.25 18.34
CA PHE A 159 2.95 -0.05 18.33
C PHE A 159 2.01 -1.08 18.98
N ASP A 160 1.65 -2.12 18.23
CA ASP A 160 0.73 -3.17 18.67
C ASP A 160 1.45 -4.38 19.32
N GLY A 161 2.79 -4.37 19.35
CA GLY A 161 3.63 -5.49 19.81
C GLY A 161 4.43 -6.16 18.68
N ARG A 162 4.02 -5.93 17.43
CA ARG A 162 4.66 -6.47 16.22
C ARG A 162 4.93 -5.39 15.18
N SER A 163 3.95 -4.55 14.89
CA SER A 163 3.96 -3.58 13.80
C SER A 163 3.84 -2.16 14.34
N TRP A 164 4.54 -1.24 13.67
CA TRP A 164 4.39 0.20 13.88
C TRP A 164 3.37 0.74 12.90
N LYS A 165 2.35 1.47 13.37
CA LYS A 165 1.28 2.02 12.56
C LYS A 165 1.14 3.51 12.80
N GLN A 166 0.57 4.21 11.83
CA GLN A 166 0.24 5.62 11.98
C GLN A 166 -0.76 5.85 13.12
N PHE A 167 -1.79 5.01 13.19
CA PHE A 167 -2.87 5.05 14.17
C PHE A 167 -3.18 3.65 14.70
N ALA A 168 -3.99 3.57 15.75
CA ALA A 168 -4.49 2.30 16.28
C ALA A 168 -5.52 1.66 15.34
N ASP A 169 -6.41 2.49 14.78
CA ASP A 169 -7.44 2.08 13.85
C ASP A 169 -7.02 2.36 12.40
N ASP A 170 -7.51 1.53 11.48
CA ASP A 170 -7.36 1.75 10.04
C ASP A 170 -8.42 2.76 9.58
N TYR A 171 -7.97 3.87 8.97
CA TYR A 171 -8.86 4.93 8.50
C TYR A 171 -8.94 4.96 6.97
N GLU A 172 -10.16 5.01 6.43
CA GLU A 172 -10.36 5.41 5.03
C GLU A 172 -9.88 6.85 4.81
N PHE A 173 -9.47 7.18 3.59
CA PHE A 173 -8.86 8.48 3.25
C PHE A 173 -9.66 9.70 3.76
N ARG A 174 -11.00 9.68 3.64
CA ARG A 174 -11.85 10.79 4.12
C ARG A 174 -11.78 10.97 5.65
N GLN A 175 -11.78 9.86 6.39
CA GLN A 175 -11.71 9.85 7.85
C GLN A 175 -10.30 10.20 8.33
N LEU A 176 -9.29 9.69 7.63
CA LEU A 176 -7.89 10.03 7.83
C LEU A 176 -7.69 11.55 7.74
N LYS A 177 -8.25 12.20 6.71
CA LYS A 177 -8.14 13.66 6.52
C LYS A 177 -8.75 14.43 7.69
N SER A 178 -9.98 14.12 8.09
CA SER A 178 -10.65 14.82 9.18
C SER A 178 -9.94 14.58 10.53
N HIS A 179 -9.51 13.35 10.80
CA HIS A 179 -8.76 12.99 11.99
C HIS A 179 -7.39 13.69 12.02
N PHE A 180 -6.66 13.72 10.90
CA PHE A 180 -5.38 14.41 10.81
C PHE A 180 -5.50 15.91 11.09
N GLN A 181 -6.53 16.57 10.56
CA GLN A 181 -6.75 18.00 10.78
C GLN A 181 -7.15 18.32 12.22
N SER A 182 -7.95 17.47 12.87
CA SER A 182 -8.40 17.70 14.24
C SER A 182 -7.31 17.39 15.27
N VAL A 183 -6.54 16.32 15.05
CA VAL A 183 -5.56 15.80 16.01
C VAL A 183 -4.17 16.40 15.82
N TYR A 184 -3.75 16.60 14.57
CA TYR A 184 -2.42 17.09 14.21
C TYR A 184 -2.47 18.50 13.62
N GLN A 185 -3.31 19.39 14.14
CA GLN A 185 -3.37 20.77 13.65
C GLN A 185 -1.99 21.45 13.69
N TRP A 186 -1.52 21.97 12.55
CA TRP A 186 -0.24 22.67 12.45
C TRP A 186 -0.13 23.84 13.44
N GLN A 187 0.99 23.91 14.16
CA GLN A 187 1.29 24.95 15.14
C GLN A 187 2.61 25.66 14.76
N PRO A 188 2.55 26.80 14.04
CA PRO A 188 3.76 27.51 13.60
C PRO A 188 4.71 27.88 14.76
N ASP A 189 4.17 28.23 15.93
CA ASP A 189 4.95 28.66 17.09
C ASP A 189 5.86 27.57 17.66
N ASN A 190 5.59 26.30 17.35
CA ASN A 190 6.42 25.17 17.76
C ASN A 190 7.65 24.96 16.89
N VAL A 191 7.83 25.77 15.83
CA VAL A 191 9.02 25.78 15.00
C VAL A 191 9.75 27.11 15.18
N LYS A 192 10.98 27.05 15.69
CA LYS A 192 11.89 28.20 15.70
C LYS A 192 12.89 28.01 14.58
N ILE A 193 12.65 28.76 13.49
CA ILE A 193 13.45 28.72 12.27
C ILE A 193 14.91 29.01 12.59
N LYS A 194 15.80 28.16 12.08
CA LYS A 194 17.25 28.33 12.20
C LYS A 194 17.95 27.70 11.01
N GLY A 195 19.06 28.34 10.59
CA GLY A 195 19.89 27.88 9.48
C GLY A 195 19.37 28.37 8.12
N GLU A 196 19.96 27.85 7.06
CA GLU A 196 19.64 28.23 5.69
C GLU A 196 18.41 27.49 5.16
N ALA A 197 17.68 28.16 4.28
CA ALA A 197 16.52 27.60 3.61
C ALA A 197 16.95 26.67 2.48
N ILE A 198 16.29 25.52 2.38
CA ILE A 198 16.42 24.60 1.25
C ILE A 198 15.12 24.67 0.45
N GLU A 199 15.20 25.32 -0.71
CA GLU A 199 14.10 25.45 -1.67
C GLU A 199 14.21 24.39 -2.76
N TYR A 200 13.12 23.66 -2.99
CA TYR A 200 13.06 22.63 -4.00
C TYR A 200 11.65 22.42 -4.54
N GLU A 201 11.60 21.81 -5.71
CA GLU A 201 10.39 21.33 -6.34
C GLU A 201 10.44 19.80 -6.42
N ALA A 202 9.37 19.14 -6.01
CA ALA A 202 9.24 17.69 -6.03
C ALA A 202 8.09 17.26 -6.95
N ILE A 203 8.35 16.32 -7.86
CA ILE A 203 7.34 15.69 -8.72
C ILE A 203 7.12 14.27 -8.20
N TYR A 204 5.95 14.03 -7.63
CA TYR A 204 5.54 12.71 -7.10
C TYR A 204 4.83 11.89 -8.17
N GLU A 205 5.18 10.61 -8.26
CA GLU A 205 4.50 9.67 -9.14
C GLU A 205 3.15 9.22 -8.56
N LYS A 206 2.35 8.50 -9.36
CA LYS A 206 1.05 7.98 -8.94
C LYS A 206 1.22 6.84 -7.93
N THR A 207 0.87 7.09 -6.67
CA THR A 207 0.96 6.09 -5.59
C THR A 207 -0.41 5.59 -5.14
N GLY A 208 -1.51 6.28 -5.49
CA GLY A 208 -2.84 6.02 -4.94
C GLY A 208 -2.95 6.35 -3.44
N GLN A 209 -1.93 6.99 -2.87
CA GLN A 209 -1.85 7.40 -1.47
C GLN A 209 -1.65 8.91 -1.40
N PRO A 210 -2.00 9.58 -0.29
CA PRO A 210 -1.89 11.03 -0.18
C PRO A 210 -0.53 11.50 0.38
N TRP A 211 0.44 10.60 0.57
CA TRP A 211 1.70 10.92 1.25
C TRP A 211 2.65 11.73 0.36
N LEU A 212 3.16 12.84 0.90
CA LEU A 212 4.19 13.65 0.26
C LEU A 212 5.49 13.55 1.09
N PHE A 213 6.63 13.44 0.43
CA PHE A 213 7.92 13.20 1.06
C PHE A 213 8.80 14.45 1.01
N THR A 214 8.97 15.12 2.15
CA THR A 214 9.67 16.42 2.22
C THR A 214 10.87 16.38 3.15
N LEU A 215 11.85 17.25 2.90
CA LEU A 215 12.85 17.59 3.91
C LEU A 215 12.14 18.25 5.10
N THR A 216 12.54 17.90 6.32
CA THR A 216 11.80 18.29 7.53
C THR A 216 12.61 19.24 8.43
N PRO A 217 11.98 20.24 9.06
CA PRO A 217 10.60 20.69 8.83
C PRO A 217 10.48 21.48 7.52
N ALA A 218 9.50 21.12 6.69
CA ALA A 218 9.03 21.96 5.59
C ALA A 218 8.11 23.04 6.18
N THR A 219 8.57 24.28 6.20
CA THR A 219 7.83 25.41 6.80
C THR A 219 6.81 25.97 5.82
N GLU A 220 7.17 25.99 4.54
CA GLU A 220 6.30 26.43 3.45
C GLU A 220 6.17 25.30 2.44
N VAL A 221 4.93 25.00 2.07
CA VAL A 221 4.61 24.03 1.02
C VAL A 221 3.45 24.61 0.24
N TYR A 222 3.64 24.75 -1.06
CA TYR A 222 2.66 25.35 -1.97
C TYR A 222 1.81 24.25 -2.63
N GLY A 223 0.53 24.56 -2.85
CA GLY A 223 -0.48 23.64 -3.40
C GLY A 223 -1.49 23.14 -2.37
N ASP A 224 -2.37 22.24 -2.80
CA ASP A 224 -3.45 21.71 -1.96
C ASP A 224 -2.96 20.60 -1.01
N VAL A 225 -2.24 21.03 0.03
CA VAL A 225 -1.62 20.17 1.03
C VAL A 225 -2.13 20.42 2.44
N LEU A 226 -2.03 19.39 3.28
CA LEU A 226 -2.25 19.42 4.70
C LEU A 226 -0.90 19.28 5.42
N ARG A 227 -0.73 20.06 6.49
CA ARG A 227 0.46 20.07 7.33
C ARG A 227 0.10 19.59 8.72
N GLY A 228 0.81 18.58 9.21
CA GLY A 228 0.61 18.01 10.53
C GLY A 228 1.50 18.65 11.58
N ALA A 229 1.04 18.76 12.81
CA ALA A 229 1.84 19.14 13.99
C ALA A 229 3.08 18.25 14.17
N ASP A 230 3.05 17.04 13.63
CA ASP A 230 4.18 16.13 13.58
C ASP A 230 5.02 16.29 12.31
N TYR A 231 4.96 17.43 11.63
CA TYR A 231 5.80 17.79 10.47
C TYR A 231 5.62 16.92 9.22
N ARG A 232 4.53 16.15 9.12
CA ARG A 232 4.17 15.45 7.89
C ARG A 232 3.44 16.38 6.95
N ILE A 233 3.64 16.14 5.67
CA ILE A 233 2.95 16.82 4.58
C ILE A 233 2.12 15.78 3.83
N MET A 234 0.85 16.07 3.62
CA MET A 234 -0.09 15.16 2.96
C MET A 234 -0.86 15.93 1.90
N ALA A 235 -1.10 15.33 0.74
CA ALA A 235 -2.00 15.89 -0.26
C ALA A 235 -3.45 15.86 0.24
N THR A 236 -4.26 16.83 -0.17
CA THR A 236 -5.70 16.87 0.18
C THR A 236 -6.55 15.82 -0.56
N ARG A 237 -5.92 15.09 -1.50
CA ARG A 237 -6.45 14.01 -2.34
C ARG A 237 -5.40 12.92 -2.52
N GLU A 238 -5.83 11.71 -2.84
CA GLU A 238 -4.93 10.63 -3.26
C GLU A 238 -4.20 10.96 -4.57
N LEU A 239 -2.95 10.53 -4.68
CA LEU A 239 -2.10 10.80 -5.84
C LEU A 239 -2.36 9.81 -6.99
N HIS A 240 -3.34 10.14 -7.82
CA HIS A 240 -3.71 9.36 -9.02
C HIS A 240 -3.01 9.83 -10.31
N SER A 241 -2.32 10.98 -10.27
CA SER A 241 -1.56 11.58 -11.36
C SER A 241 -0.27 12.22 -10.83
N PRO A 242 0.77 12.37 -11.67
CA PRO A 242 1.97 13.10 -11.28
C PRO A 242 1.64 14.48 -10.70
N THR A 243 2.22 14.79 -9.55
CA THR A 243 1.89 16.02 -8.79
C THR A 243 3.16 16.78 -8.46
N LEU A 244 3.23 18.03 -8.90
CA LEU A 244 4.30 18.97 -8.55
C LEU A 244 3.98 19.65 -7.22
N VAL A 245 4.96 19.68 -6.31
CA VAL A 245 4.89 20.40 -5.03
C VAL A 245 6.16 21.22 -4.87
N GLN A 246 6.00 22.49 -4.54
CA GLN A 246 7.11 23.37 -4.18
C GLN A 246 7.19 23.45 -2.65
N ALA A 247 8.39 23.31 -2.09
CA ALA A 247 8.60 23.33 -0.65
C ALA A 247 9.86 24.10 -0.24
N VAL A 248 9.79 24.73 0.93
CA VAL A 248 10.90 25.39 1.61
C VAL A 248 11.09 24.71 2.96
N SER A 249 12.30 24.19 3.20
CA SER A 249 12.62 23.43 4.41
C SER A 249 13.79 24.04 5.15
N TYR A 250 13.75 24.00 6.49
CA TYR A 250 14.81 24.51 7.37
C TYR A 250 15.27 23.40 8.34
N PRO A 251 16.12 22.45 7.91
CA PRO A 251 16.44 21.25 8.69
C PRO A 251 17.03 21.51 10.09
N ASN A 252 17.71 22.65 10.27
CA ASN A 252 18.35 23.05 11.53
C ASN A 252 17.39 23.73 12.53
N SER A 253 16.12 23.88 12.18
CA SER A 253 15.11 24.51 13.04
C SER A 253 14.86 23.71 14.31
N ARG A 254 14.63 24.43 15.42
CA ARG A 254 14.15 23.80 16.66
C ARG A 254 12.66 23.50 16.52
N ARG A 255 12.29 22.26 16.84
CA ARG A 255 10.94 21.69 16.72
C ARG A 255 10.40 21.35 18.10
N ASP A 256 9.09 21.15 18.18
CA ASP A 256 8.36 20.69 19.37
C ASP A 256 8.70 21.52 20.63
N VAL A 257 8.89 22.84 20.49
CA VAL A 257 9.25 23.74 21.61
C VAL A 257 8.24 23.65 22.75
N LYS A 258 6.97 23.45 22.42
CA LYS A 258 5.93 23.03 23.35
C LYS A 258 5.27 21.77 22.81
N LEU A 259 5.59 20.62 23.41
CA LEU A 259 4.98 19.36 23.02
C LEU A 259 3.58 19.26 23.64
N ALA A 260 2.54 19.19 22.79
CA ALA A 260 1.17 18.99 23.24
C ALA A 260 1.02 17.65 23.99
N LYS A 261 0.27 17.64 25.10
CA LYS A 261 0.09 16.44 25.96
C LYS A 261 -0.39 15.22 25.19
N TYR A 262 -1.33 15.41 24.25
CA TYR A 262 -1.84 14.33 23.42
C TYR A 262 -0.74 13.71 22.53
N THR A 263 0.05 14.55 21.84
CA THR A 263 1.20 14.09 21.04
C THR A 263 2.23 13.37 21.90
N GLN A 264 2.47 13.86 23.12
CA GLN A 264 3.36 13.21 24.08
C GLN A 264 2.84 11.81 24.46
N GLN A 265 1.56 11.66 24.75
CA GLN A 265 0.93 10.36 25.07
C GLN A 265 1.05 9.37 23.92
N LEU A 266 0.76 9.81 22.68
CA LEU A 266 0.95 8.98 21.49
C LEU A 266 2.42 8.56 21.32
N ALA A 267 3.34 9.48 21.55
CA ALA A 267 4.78 9.24 21.44
C ALA A 267 5.35 8.43 22.62
N LEU A 268 4.54 8.10 23.63
CA LEU A 268 4.90 7.21 24.75
C LEU A 268 4.17 5.87 24.70
N GLN A 269 3.21 5.70 23.78
CA GLN A 269 2.37 4.51 23.73
C GLN A 269 3.20 3.24 23.51
N LEU A 270 2.96 2.23 24.34
CA LEU A 270 3.42 0.85 24.15
C LEU A 270 2.31 -0.08 24.66
N PRO A 271 2.24 -1.34 24.18
CA PRO A 271 1.39 -2.35 24.80
C PRO A 271 1.71 -2.51 26.29
N GLY A 272 0.75 -2.96 27.11
CA GLY A 272 0.98 -3.17 28.54
C GLY A 272 1.97 -4.30 28.86
N THR A 273 2.10 -5.28 27.96
CA THR A 273 2.94 -6.47 28.10
C THR A 273 3.87 -6.65 26.90
N GLY A 274 4.66 -7.73 26.90
CA GLY A 274 5.64 -8.05 25.86
C GLY A 274 6.96 -7.27 25.92
N ASN A 275 7.99 -7.82 25.30
CA ASN A 275 9.36 -7.30 25.20
C ASN A 275 9.97 -6.96 26.57
N GLN A 276 9.79 -7.86 27.55
CA GLN A 276 10.16 -7.62 28.94
C GLN A 276 11.66 -7.40 29.11
N ARG A 277 12.51 -8.10 28.34
CA ARG A 277 13.97 -7.93 28.42
C ARG A 277 14.37 -6.55 27.94
N THR A 278 13.76 -6.06 26.87
CA THR A 278 14.01 -4.71 26.36
C THR A 278 13.51 -3.64 27.34
N ARG A 279 12.35 -3.83 27.99
CA ARG A 279 11.87 -2.89 29.02
C ARG A 279 12.82 -2.80 30.21
N GLN A 280 13.29 -3.95 30.69
CA GLN A 280 14.27 -4.01 31.79
C GLN A 280 15.59 -3.35 31.38
N LEU A 281 16.09 -3.64 30.17
CA LEU A 281 17.29 -3.00 29.63
C LEU A 281 17.13 -1.48 29.55
N ALA A 282 16.01 -0.99 29.00
CA ALA A 282 15.73 0.43 28.90
C ALA A 282 15.71 1.12 30.26
N LYS A 283 15.04 0.51 31.26
CA LYS A 283 14.99 1.05 32.63
C LYS A 283 16.37 1.08 33.29
N HIS A 284 17.17 0.02 33.12
CA HIS A 284 18.50 -0.06 33.69
C HIS A 284 19.43 1.00 33.09
N LEU A 285 19.53 1.05 31.76
CA LEU A 285 20.35 2.04 31.05
C LEU A 285 19.89 3.48 31.34
N TYR A 286 18.59 3.72 31.50
CA TYR A 286 18.09 5.06 31.85
C TYR A 286 18.44 5.44 33.29
N THR A 287 18.47 4.48 34.22
CA THR A 287 18.86 4.73 35.62
C THR A 287 20.35 5.06 35.75
N ASP A 288 21.18 4.42 34.91
CA ASP A 288 22.63 4.62 34.90
C ASP A 288 23.06 5.86 34.10
N ALA A 289 22.15 6.44 33.31
CA ALA A 289 22.42 7.61 32.49
C ALA A 289 22.32 8.91 33.27
N ASN A 290 23.23 9.84 32.98
CA ASN A 290 23.25 11.16 33.63
C ASN A 290 22.17 12.12 33.08
N SER A 291 21.65 11.84 31.88
CA SER A 291 20.63 12.64 31.20
C SER A 291 19.91 11.82 30.12
N PRO A 292 18.73 12.25 29.63
CA PRO A 292 18.08 11.63 28.49
C PRO A 292 18.97 11.57 27.23
N GLN A 293 19.82 12.58 27.02
CA GLN A 293 20.77 12.61 25.91
C GLN A 293 21.87 11.55 26.06
N ASP A 294 22.38 11.37 27.28
CA ASP A 294 23.35 10.33 27.61
C ASP A 294 22.75 8.94 27.37
N TYR A 295 21.52 8.69 27.85
CA TYR A 295 20.78 7.45 27.58
C TYR A 295 20.63 7.18 26.07
N ILE A 296 20.21 8.18 25.29
CA ILE A 296 20.12 8.07 23.83
C ILE A 296 21.47 7.67 23.21
N GLN A 297 22.56 8.28 23.65
CA GLN A 297 23.89 7.96 23.14
C GLN A 297 24.33 6.56 23.53
N GLN A 298 24.06 6.10 24.75
CA GLN A 298 24.37 4.74 25.19
C GLN A 298 23.63 3.70 24.34
N VAL A 299 22.35 3.93 24.05
CA VAL A 299 21.57 3.06 23.16
C VAL A 299 22.16 3.05 21.74
N LEU A 300 22.53 4.21 21.19
CA LEU A 300 23.16 4.28 19.87
C LEU A 300 24.54 3.60 19.83
N GLN A 301 25.34 3.76 20.90
CA GLN A 301 26.64 3.10 21.05
C GLN A 301 26.47 1.58 21.13
N ARG A 302 25.41 1.08 21.77
CA ARG A 302 25.12 -0.36 21.81
C ARG A 302 25.00 -0.96 20.41
N TYR A 303 24.28 -0.31 19.50
CA TYR A 303 24.18 -0.78 18.11
C TYR A 303 25.51 -0.76 17.36
N ARG A 304 26.42 0.17 17.70
CA ARG A 304 27.75 0.29 17.08
C ARG A 304 28.77 -0.70 17.65
N ASN A 305 28.68 -1.00 18.94
CA ASN A 305 29.70 -1.75 19.67
C ASN A 305 29.38 -3.25 19.76
N GLN A 306 28.12 -3.63 19.57
CA GLN A 306 27.70 -5.05 19.54
C GLN A 306 27.63 -5.57 18.11
N ALA A 307 27.51 -6.89 17.97
CA ALA A 307 27.47 -7.59 16.69
C ALA A 307 26.12 -7.44 15.96
N PHE A 308 25.65 -6.20 15.77
CA PHE A 308 24.49 -5.90 14.94
C PHE A 308 24.87 -5.86 13.47
N TYR A 309 24.07 -6.47 12.60
CA TYR A 309 24.31 -6.49 11.15
C TYR A 309 23.11 -5.96 10.35
N TYR A 310 23.41 -5.08 9.40
CA TYR A 310 22.44 -4.57 8.45
C TYR A 310 22.26 -5.56 7.28
N THR A 311 21.05 -6.08 7.07
CA THR A 311 20.71 -7.02 5.99
C THR A 311 19.26 -6.87 5.53
N LEU A 312 19.05 -6.96 4.20
CA LEU A 312 17.72 -7.00 3.59
C LEU A 312 17.03 -8.37 3.70
N ARG A 313 17.72 -9.38 4.24
CA ARG A 313 17.18 -10.73 4.46
C ARG A 313 17.38 -11.16 5.91
N PRO A 314 16.76 -10.47 6.88
CA PRO A 314 16.89 -10.84 8.28
C PRO A 314 16.13 -12.13 8.61
N PRO A 315 16.53 -12.86 9.67
CA PRO A 315 15.73 -13.96 10.20
C PRO A 315 14.35 -13.48 10.66
N LEU A 316 13.36 -14.38 10.60
CA LEU A 316 12.03 -14.10 11.16
C LEU A 316 12.10 -13.94 12.68
N LEU A 317 11.39 -12.96 13.22
CA LEU A 317 11.41 -12.62 14.65
C LEU A 317 10.29 -13.29 15.47
N GLY A 318 9.41 -14.06 14.81
CA GLY A 318 8.20 -14.62 15.41
C GLY A 318 7.05 -13.61 15.51
N ASP A 319 5.99 -13.99 16.22
CA ASP A 319 4.76 -13.20 16.36
C ASP A 319 4.71 -12.39 17.68
N THR A 320 5.49 -12.79 18.69
CA THR A 320 5.56 -12.14 20.01
C THR A 320 6.97 -11.67 20.32
N ASP A 321 7.08 -10.66 21.17
CA ASP A 321 8.36 -10.15 21.69
C ASP A 321 9.39 -9.81 20.59
N THR A 322 8.90 -9.27 19.48
CA THR A 322 9.70 -8.98 18.28
C THR A 322 10.93 -8.10 18.53
N ILE A 323 10.84 -7.16 19.47
CA ILE A 323 11.96 -6.29 19.85
C ILE A 323 13.00 -7.07 20.65
N ASP A 324 12.59 -7.95 21.57
CA ASP A 324 13.52 -8.82 22.31
C ASP A 324 14.20 -9.82 21.34
N SER A 325 13.44 -10.42 20.42
CA SER A 325 13.95 -11.33 19.39
C SER A 325 15.03 -10.67 18.53
N PHE A 326 14.88 -9.38 18.20
CA PHE A 326 15.91 -8.64 17.46
C PHE A 326 17.12 -8.27 18.33
N LEU A 327 16.90 -7.62 19.48
CA LEU A 327 17.98 -7.04 20.29
C LEU A 327 18.88 -8.08 20.97
N PHE A 328 18.33 -9.24 21.31
CA PHE A 328 19.03 -10.29 22.05
C PHE A 328 19.14 -11.63 21.32
N GLY A 329 18.37 -11.81 20.25
CA GLY A 329 18.38 -13.03 19.43
C GLY A 329 19.16 -12.81 18.14
N SER A 330 18.47 -12.32 17.11
CA SER A 330 19.02 -12.31 15.75
C SER A 330 20.12 -11.26 15.55
N GLN A 331 19.97 -10.06 16.12
CA GLN A 331 20.84 -8.89 15.91
C GLN A 331 21.10 -8.58 14.42
N ARG A 332 20.21 -9.05 13.54
CA ARG A 332 20.31 -8.93 12.09
C ARG A 332 19.00 -8.35 11.59
N GLY A 333 19.06 -7.20 10.94
CA GLY A 333 17.87 -6.43 10.57
C GLY A 333 18.18 -5.39 9.51
N PHE A 334 17.14 -4.69 9.05
CA PHE A 334 17.27 -3.49 8.23
C PHE A 334 16.65 -2.29 8.97
N CYS A 335 16.57 -1.12 8.34
CA CYS A 335 16.13 0.13 8.96
C CYS A 335 14.92 0.03 9.92
N ALA A 336 13.86 -0.72 9.60
CA ALA A 336 12.70 -0.90 10.48
C ALA A 336 13.05 -1.53 11.84
N HIS A 337 13.97 -2.48 11.86
CA HIS A 337 14.37 -3.20 13.06
C HIS A 337 15.08 -2.25 14.03
N TYR A 338 16.04 -1.49 13.52
CA TYR A 338 16.79 -0.50 14.30
C TYR A 338 15.90 0.66 14.75
N ALA A 339 15.10 1.23 13.85
CA ALA A 339 14.20 2.33 14.19
C ALA A 339 13.15 1.90 15.22
N GLY A 340 12.50 0.74 15.01
CA GLY A 340 11.47 0.22 15.91
C GLY A 340 12.01 -0.11 17.29
N SER A 341 13.13 -0.82 17.39
CA SER A 341 13.75 -1.16 18.68
C SER A 341 14.30 0.06 19.41
N PHE A 342 14.89 1.02 18.70
CA PHE A 342 15.31 2.29 19.28
C PHE A 342 14.12 3.05 19.88
N VAL A 343 13.04 3.25 19.10
CA VAL A 343 11.85 3.97 19.58
C VAL A 343 11.19 3.23 20.74
N PHE A 344 11.13 1.90 20.70
CA PHE A 344 10.62 1.10 21.82
C PHE A 344 11.41 1.38 23.12
N MET A 345 12.75 1.35 23.06
CA MET A 345 13.60 1.64 24.23
C MET A 345 13.42 3.06 24.75
N MET A 346 13.28 4.06 23.86
CA MET A 346 13.00 5.43 24.28
C MET A 346 11.69 5.52 25.06
N ARG A 347 10.62 4.93 24.51
CA ARG A 347 9.30 4.93 25.14
C ARG A 347 9.26 4.17 26.46
N ALA A 348 9.94 3.03 26.52
CA ALA A 348 10.05 2.23 27.75
C ALA A 348 10.79 2.98 28.89
N ALA A 349 11.66 3.94 28.54
CA ALA A 349 12.33 4.82 29.49
C ALA A 349 11.56 6.13 29.75
N GLY A 350 10.36 6.31 29.19
CA GLY A 350 9.56 7.53 29.37
C GLY A 350 9.98 8.71 28.48
N ILE A 351 10.80 8.48 27.45
CA ILE A 351 11.19 9.48 26.47
C ILE A 351 10.22 9.40 25.27
N PRO A 352 9.46 10.48 24.97
CA PRO A 352 8.56 10.50 23.82
C PRO A 352 9.35 10.31 22.52
N ALA A 353 9.01 9.27 21.75
CA ALA A 353 9.68 8.92 20.50
C ALA A 353 8.68 8.37 19.48
N ARG A 354 9.05 8.41 18.20
CA ARG A 354 8.19 7.93 17.10
C ARG A 354 9.04 7.44 15.94
N VAL A 355 8.53 6.45 15.21
CA VAL A 355 9.17 5.98 13.98
C VAL A 355 8.80 6.93 12.85
N VAL A 356 9.77 7.24 11.99
CA VAL A 356 9.58 8.05 10.79
C VAL A 356 9.83 7.19 9.58
N ALA A 357 8.85 7.11 8.68
CA ALA A 357 8.96 6.37 7.44
C ALA A 357 9.06 7.34 6.25
N GLY A 358 9.87 6.98 5.27
CA GLY A 358 10.24 7.85 4.16
C GLY A 358 11.43 7.30 3.38
N TYR A 359 12.09 8.16 2.63
CA TYR A 359 13.26 7.82 1.82
C TYR A 359 14.51 8.53 2.34
N GLN A 360 15.69 7.95 2.10
CA GLN A 360 16.97 8.59 2.39
C GLN A 360 17.85 8.55 1.15
N GLY A 361 18.45 9.70 0.81
CA GLY A 361 19.31 9.85 -0.36
C GLY A 361 18.53 10.15 -1.65
N GLY A 362 18.91 9.49 -2.75
CA GLY A 362 18.26 9.59 -4.07
C GLY A 362 19.19 10.09 -5.15
#